data_AF-A0A369S8G6-F1
#
_entry.id   AF-A0A369S8G6-F1
#
_cell.length_a   1.000
_cell.length_b   1.000
_cell.length_c   1.000
_cell.angle_alpha   90.00
_cell.angle_beta   90.00
_cell.angle_gamma   90.00
#
_symmetry.space_group_name_H-M   'P 1'
#
loop_
_entity.id
_entity.type
_entity.pdbx_description
1 polymer ?
#
loop_
_entity_poly.entity_id
_entity_poly.type
_entity_poly.pdbx_seq_one_letter_code
_entity_poly.pdbx_strand_id
1 'polypeptide(L)' 'MASNICSDDICSICLCPFDDPVMIDTCYHCFCSSCIKTAVQNQSNTCPLCRGPCDISRLRPIEITKVGFNL' A
#
# COMPACT_ATOMS: atom_id res chain seq x y z
N MET A 1 5.62 -18.00 13.00
CA MET A 1 5.05 -16.65 13.02
C MET A 1 5.07 -16.17 11.58
N ALA A 2 3.94 -16.24 10.88
CA ALA A 2 3.89 -15.94 9.45
C ALA A 2 4.20 -14.46 9.24
N SER A 3 5.24 -14.18 8.46
CA SER A 3 5.64 -12.85 8.02
C SER A 3 4.51 -12.25 7.19
N ASN A 4 3.75 -11.33 7.79
CA ASN A 4 2.59 -10.71 7.18
C ASN A 4 3.05 -9.53 6.31
N ILE A 5 2.86 -9.66 5.00
CA ILE A 5 3.39 -8.74 3.98
C ILE A 5 2.63 -7.38 3.99
N CYS A 6 1.52 -7.29 4.72
CA CYS A 6 0.79 -6.06 5.03
C CYS A 6 0.14 -6.26 6.41
N SER A 7 0.71 -5.71 7.48
CA SER A 7 0.41 -6.17 8.84
C SER A 7 -0.98 -5.82 9.39
N ASP A 8 -1.87 -5.21 8.62
CA ASP A 8 -3.27 -4.99 8.97
C ASP A 8 -3.97 -4.60 7.66
N ASP A 9 -5.17 -5.10 7.36
CA ASP A 9 -5.93 -4.87 6.11
C ASP A 9 -6.32 -3.38 5.85
N ILE A 10 -5.58 -2.42 6.39
CA ILE A 10 -5.81 -0.99 6.36
C ILE A 10 -4.66 -0.21 5.72
N CYS A 11 -5.01 0.88 5.06
CA CYS A 11 -4.07 1.83 4.50
C CYS A 11 -3.53 2.76 5.60
N SER A 12 -2.21 2.86 5.73
CA SER A 12 -1.58 3.71 6.77
C SER A 12 -1.69 5.22 6.52
N ILE A 13 -2.27 5.64 5.40
CA ILE A 13 -2.49 7.06 5.07
C ILE A 13 -3.89 7.49 5.52
N CYS A 14 -4.92 6.75 5.13
CA CYS A 14 -6.32 7.09 5.47
C CYS A 14 -6.84 6.36 6.71
N LEU A 15 -6.10 5.36 7.23
CA LEU A 15 -6.46 4.54 8.38
C LEU A 15 -7.80 3.78 8.20
N CYS A 16 -8.18 3.53 6.94
CA CYS A 16 -9.36 2.77 6.55
C CYS A 16 -8.94 1.46 5.86
N PRO A 17 -9.85 0.48 5.72
CA PRO A 17 -9.63 -0.68 4.87
C PRO A 17 -9.18 -0.27 3.47
N PHE A 18 -8.30 -1.08 2.87
CA PHE A 18 -7.80 -0.79 1.54
C PHE A 18 -8.92 -0.68 0.50
N ASP A 19 -8.88 0.40 -0.27
CA ASP A 19 -9.70 0.66 -1.45
C ASP A 19 -8.77 0.75 -2.66
N ASP A 20 -8.98 -0.13 -3.65
CA ASP A 20 -8.08 -0.32 -4.81
C ASP A 20 -6.60 -0.33 -4.38
N PRO A 21 -6.17 -1.34 -3.59
CA PRO A 21 -4.83 -1.33 -3.03
C PRO A 21 -3.76 -1.50 -4.09
N VAL A 22 -2.68 -0.75 -3.90
CA VAL A 22 -1.48 -0.82 -4.72
C VAL A 22 -0.25 -0.99 -3.84
N MET A 23 0.76 -1.64 -4.39
CA MET A 23 2.04 -1.91 -3.76
C MET A 23 3.16 -1.19 -4.52
N ILE A 24 4.09 -0.59 -3.77
CA ILE A 24 5.32 -0.02 -4.33
C ILE A 24 6.33 -1.16 -4.56
N ASP A 25 6.87 -1.29 -5.78
CA ASP A 25 7.71 -2.45 -6.15
C ASP A 25 9.06 -2.53 -5.44
N THR A 26 9.58 -1.40 -4.96
CA THR A 26 10.91 -1.30 -4.34
C THR A 26 10.92 -1.60 -2.85
N CYS A 27 9.81 -1.35 -2.16
CA CYS A 27 9.70 -1.49 -0.70
C CYS A 27 8.51 -2.31 -0.22
N TYR A 28 7.64 -2.75 -1.15
CA TYR A 28 6.49 -3.62 -0.91
C TYR A 28 5.43 -3.08 0.06
N HIS A 29 5.50 -1.80 0.42
CA HIS A 29 4.46 -1.14 1.22
C HIS A 29 3.19 -0.94 0.39
N CYS A 30 2.05 -1.16 1.04
CA CYS A 30 0.73 -1.14 0.43
C CYS A 30 -0.08 0.08 0.90
N PHE A 31 -0.83 0.69 -0.02
CA PHE A 31 -1.67 1.87 0.20
C PHE A 31 -2.90 1.80 -0.70
N CYS A 32 -3.94 2.58 -0.41
CA CYS A 32 -4.97 2.83 -1.43
C CYS A 32 -4.34 3.57 -2.63
N SER A 33 -4.76 3.21 -3.84
CA SER A 33 -4.33 3.83 -5.10
C SER A 33 -4.44 5.36 -5.07
N SER A 34 -5.56 5.89 -4.58
CA SER A 34 -5.78 7.34 -4.43
C SER A 34 -4.87 7.96 -3.36
N CYS A 35 -4.70 7.30 -2.21
CA CYS A 35 -3.89 7.81 -1.11
C CYS A 35 -2.42 7.98 -1.50
N ILE A 36 -1.80 6.97 -2.12
CA ILE A 36 -0.38 7.04 -2.47
C ILE A 36 -0.12 8.04 -3.60
N LYS A 37 -1.01 8.16 -4.58
CA LYS A 37 -0.90 9.16 -5.66
C LYS A 37 -0.90 10.58 -5.10
N THR A 38 -1.84 10.89 -4.21
CA THR A 38 -1.90 12.20 -3.53
C THR A 38 -0.67 12.45 -2.65
N ALA A 39 -0.21 11.45 -1.90
CA ALA A 39 0.95 11.59 -1.03
C ALA A 39 2.23 11.89 -1.83
N VAL A 40 2.47 11.14 -2.91
CA VAL A 40 3.65 11.33 -3.77
C VAL A 40 3.64 12.66 -4.49
N GLN A 41 2.49 13.11 -4.99
CA GLN A 41 2.34 14.41 -5.65
C GLN A 41 2.70 15.58 -4.73
N ASN A 42 2.47 15.44 -3.42
CA ASN A 42 2.69 16.52 -2.44
C ASN A 42 4.08 16.48 -1.77
N GLN A 43 4.77 15.33 -1.74
CA GLN A 43 5.91 15.11 -0.82
C GLN A 43 7.14 14.42 -1.44
N SER A 44 7.45 14.66 -2.72
CA SER A 44 8.77 14.35 -3.32
C SER A 44 9.00 12.89 -3.77
N ASN A 45 8.01 12.19 -4.33
CA ASN A 45 8.25 10.86 -4.95
C ASN A 45 8.91 9.83 -4.02
N THR A 46 8.54 9.85 -2.74
CA THR A 46 9.02 8.89 -1.74
C THR A 46 7.86 8.14 -1.08
N CYS A 47 8.14 6.93 -0.62
CA CYS A 47 7.20 6.10 0.13
C CYS A 47 6.89 6.76 1.50
N PRO A 48 5.61 6.95 1.87
CA PRO A 48 5.25 7.57 3.15
C PRO A 48 5.68 6.78 4.40
N LEU A 49 5.90 5.47 4.28
CA LEU A 49 6.29 4.61 5.41
C LEU A 49 7.80 4.55 5.62
N CYS A 50 8.58 4.31 4.57
CA CYS A 50 10.03 4.09 4.68
C CYS A 50 10.89 5.18 4.03
N ARG A 51 10.27 6.17 3.37
CA ARG A 51 10.95 7.24 2.62
C ARG A 51 11.84 6.75 1.47
N GLY A 52 11.71 5.48 1.08
CA GLY A 52 12.35 4.93 -0.11
C GLY A 52 11.79 5.53 -1.40
N PRO A 53 12.50 5.39 -2.53
CA PRO A 53 12.06 5.93 -3.81
C PRO A 53 10.72 5.33 -4.26
N CYS A 54 9.80 6.19 -4.70
CA CYS A 54 8.47 5.81 -5.13
C CYS A 54 8.12 6.51 -6.45
N ASP A 55 7.99 5.71 -7.51
CA ASP A 55 7.46 6.15 -8.79
C ASP A 55 6.01 5.67 -8.95
N ILE A 56 5.08 6.62 -9.17
CA ILE A 56 3.65 6.31 -9.30
C ILE A 56 3.35 5.43 -10.51
N SER A 57 4.18 5.47 -11.55
CA SER A 57 4.02 4.66 -12.77
C SER A 57 4.37 3.19 -12.54
N ARG A 58 5.05 2.87 -11.43
CA ARG A 58 5.47 1.52 -11.06
C ARG A 58 4.63 0.89 -9.96
N LEU A 59 3.57 1.57 -9.51
CA LEU A 59 2.61 1.01 -8.55
C LEU A 59 1.92 -0.21 -9.16
N ARG A 60 1.90 -1.31 -8.39
CA ARG A 60 1.25 -2.55 -8.81
C ARG A 60 -0.06 -2.74 -8.08
N PRO A 61 -1.19 -2.95 -8.76
CA PRO A 61 -2.42 -3.35 -8.10
C PRO A 61 -2.21 -4.69 -7.39
N ILE A 62 -2.81 -4.84 -6.22
CA ILE A 62 -2.80 -6.10 -5.48
C ILE A 62 -4.23 -6.55 -5.22
N GLU A 63 -4.49 -7.83 -5.41
CA GLU A 63 -5.72 -8.44 -4.94
C GLU A 63 -5.51 -8.86 -3.49
N ILE A 64 -6.17 -8.17 -2.56
CA ILE A 64 -6.23 -8.65 -1.18
C ILE A 64 -7.25 -9.80 -1.18
N THR A 65 -6.80 -10.98 -1.58
CA THR A 65 -7.55 -12.21 -1.29
C THR A 65 -7.66 -12.30 0.22
N LYS A 66 -8.80 -11.86 0.76
CA LYS A 66 -9.29 -12.36 2.04
C LYS A 66 -9.30 -13.88 1.88
N VAL A 67 -8.27 -14.56 2.35
CA VAL A 67 -8.34 -16.00 2.60
C VAL A 67 -9.45 -16.12 3.61
N GLY A 68 -10.65 -16.42 3.12
CA GLY A 68 -11.83 -16.58 3.93
C GLY A 68 -11.56 -17.70 4.90
N PHE A 69 -11.22 -17.35 6.14
CA PHE A 69 -11.58 -18.20 7.26
C PHE A 69 -13.12 -18.22 7.29
N ASN A 70 -13.66 -19.22 6.58
CA ASN A 70 -15.00 -19.72 6.80
C ASN A 70 -15.09 -20.04 8.29
N LEU A 71 -15.88 -19.26 9.03
CA LEU A 71 -16.37 -19.59 10.37
C LEU A 71 -17.80 -20.09 10.22
#